data_AF-A0A1T0A4B4-F1
#
_entry.id   AF-A0A1T0A4B4-F1
#
_cell.length_a   1.000
_cell.length_b   1.000
_cell.length_c   1.000
_cell.angle_alpha   90.00
_cell.angle_beta   90.00
_cell.angle_gamma   90.00
#
_symmetry.space_group_name_H-M   'P 1'
#
loop_
_entity.id
_entity.type
_entity.pdbx_description
1 polymer ?
#
loop_
_entity_poly.entity_id
_entity_poly.type
_entity_poly.pdbx_seq_one_letter_code
_entity_poly.pdbx_strand_id
1 'polypeptide(L)'
;MTILSVKLKNLVQKANCTIATQGNTAPLALEFHLKNIIRNGVKYGCSGFIKDANTGKIVYVNTEGTTLRNGQGDSYLYRLARHLKDYSGGSNRWAQADNLPSSIVSLLLNKPCF
;
A
#
# COMPACT_ATOMS: atom_id res chain seq x y z
N MET A 1 13.49 -4.79 -5.74
CA MET A 1 13.27 -3.63 -6.63
C MET A 1 12.59 -2.52 -5.85
N THR A 2 13.24 -1.37 -5.61
CA THR A 2 12.67 -0.28 -4.81
C THR A 2 11.41 0.35 -5.41
N ILE A 3 10.35 0.48 -4.61
CA ILE A 3 9.10 1.19 -5.01
C ILE A 3 9.06 2.55 -4.31
N LEU A 4 9.07 3.62 -5.10
CA LEU A 4 8.96 5.01 -4.62
C LEU A 4 7.49 5.49 -4.61
N SER A 5 7.22 6.60 -3.92
CA SER A 5 5.87 7.09 -3.66
C SER A 5 5.04 7.32 -4.92
N VAL A 6 5.62 7.97 -5.95
CA VAL A 6 4.95 8.24 -7.23
C VAL A 6 4.62 6.95 -7.97
N LYS A 7 5.56 6.00 -8.00
CA LYS A 7 5.35 4.69 -8.63
C LYS A 7 4.24 3.92 -7.91
N LEU A 8 4.27 3.87 -6.57
CA LEU A 8 3.25 3.21 -5.78
C LEU A 8 1.86 3.83 -6.00
N LYS A 9 1.76 5.17 -5.99
CA LYS A 9 0.52 5.90 -6.27
C LYS A 9 -0.09 5.46 -7.61
N ASN A 10 0.71 5.48 -8.68
CA ASN A 10 0.23 5.11 -10.01
C ASN A 10 -0.21 3.65 -10.10
N LEU A 11 0.54 2.74 -9.46
CA LEU A 11 0.20 1.32 -9.42
C LEU A 11 -1.11 1.06 -8.64
N VAL A 12 -1.28 1.70 -7.48
CA VAL A 12 -2.50 1.58 -6.67
C VAL A 12 -3.69 2.18 -7.41
N GLN A 13 -3.52 3.32 -8.09
CA GLN A 13 -4.57 3.92 -8.91
C GLN A 13 -4.99 2.97 -10.04
N LYS A 14 -4.04 2.35 -10.73
CA LYS A 14 -4.31 1.37 -11.78
C LYS A 14 -5.06 0.16 -11.21
N ALA A 15 -4.60 -0.40 -10.09
CA ALA A 15 -5.26 -1.54 -9.44
C ALA A 15 -6.69 -1.21 -9.00
N ASN A 16 -6.92 -0.01 -8.46
CA ASN A 16 -8.24 0.48 -8.08
C ASN A 16 -9.19 0.50 -9.28
N CYS A 17 -8.76 1.08 -10.41
CA CYS A 17 -9.56 1.08 -11.63
C CYS A 17 -9.84 -0.35 -12.13
N THR A 18 -8.84 -1.23 -12.17
CA THR A 18 -9.00 -2.61 -12.64
C THR A 18 -9.99 -3.40 -11.78
N ILE A 19 -9.86 -3.32 -10.44
CA ILE A 19 -10.76 -4.02 -9.50
C ILE A 19 -12.19 -3.46 -9.59
N ALA A 20 -12.32 -2.14 -9.74
CA ALA A 20 -13.62 -1.48 -9.91
C ALA A 20 -14.34 -1.96 -11.18
N THR A 21 -13.62 -2.02 -12.31
CA THR A 21 -14.15 -2.54 -13.58
C THR A 21 -14.56 -4.02 -13.46
N GLN A 22 -13.72 -4.86 -12.87
CA GLN A 22 -14.04 -6.29 -12.68
C GLN A 22 -15.25 -6.51 -11.78
N GLY A 23 -15.44 -5.65 -10.77
CA GLY A 23 -16.58 -5.72 -9.85
C GLY A 23 -17.84 -5.01 -10.34
N ASN A 24 -17.82 -4.37 -11.52
CA ASN A 24 -18.88 -3.46 -11.99
C ASN A 24 -19.28 -2.42 -10.93
N THR A 25 -18.28 -1.80 -10.30
CA THR A 25 -18.43 -0.80 -9.22
C THR A 25 -17.61 0.45 -9.52
N ALA A 26 -17.92 1.57 -8.86
CA ALA A 26 -17.11 2.78 -8.96
C ALA A 26 -15.75 2.60 -8.26
N PRO A 27 -14.66 3.21 -8.77
CA PRO A 27 -13.36 3.19 -8.10
C PRO A 27 -13.38 3.96 -6.77
N LEU A 28 -12.53 3.55 -5.84
CA LEU A 28 -12.33 4.23 -4.56
C LEU A 28 -11.80 5.65 -4.77
N ALA A 29 -12.19 6.58 -3.87
CA ALA A 29 -11.69 7.95 -3.86
C ALA A 29 -10.41 8.02 -3.02
N LEU A 30 -9.25 7.77 -3.64
CA LEU A 30 -7.98 7.58 -2.92
C LEU A 30 -7.24 8.90 -2.63
N GLU A 31 -6.95 9.14 -1.35
CA GLU A 31 -6.04 10.18 -0.86
C GLU A 31 -4.68 9.55 -0.49
N PHE A 32 -3.59 10.12 -1.04
CA PHE A 32 -2.23 9.59 -0.87
C PHE A 32 -1.39 10.48 0.04
N HIS A 33 -0.95 9.93 1.17
CA HIS A 33 -0.05 10.57 2.14
C HIS A 33 1.26 9.79 2.23
N LEU A 34 1.96 9.65 1.10
CA LEU A 34 3.19 8.87 0.96
C LEU A 34 4.42 9.78 0.89
N LYS A 35 5.50 9.39 1.58
CA LYS A 35 6.80 10.06 1.51
C LYS A 35 7.88 9.06 1.13
N ASN A 36 8.82 9.48 0.29
CA ASN A 36 10.00 8.66 -0.01
C ASN A 36 10.87 8.53 1.24
N ILE A 37 11.41 7.34 1.47
CA ILE A 37 12.39 7.08 2.51
C ILE A 37 13.76 7.37 1.90
N ILE A 38 14.44 8.39 2.43
CA ILE A 38 15.74 8.84 1.95
C ILE A 38 16.74 8.70 3.10
N ARG A 39 17.84 7.98 2.88
CA ARG A 39 18.97 7.90 3.81
C ARG A 39 20.24 8.26 3.04
N ASN A 40 21.02 9.21 3.55
CA ASN A 40 22.26 9.67 2.91
C ASN A 40 22.10 10.03 1.42
N GLY A 41 21.01 10.69 1.05
CA GLY A 41 20.70 11.06 -0.34
C GLY A 41 20.16 9.94 -1.24
N VAL A 42 20.19 8.68 -0.77
CA VAL A 42 19.71 7.51 -1.52
C VAL A 42 18.26 7.19 -1.15
N LYS A 43 17.43 6.87 -2.15
CA LYS A 43 16.01 6.53 -1.96
C LYS A 43 15.85 5.02 -1.77
N TYR A 44 15.33 4.61 -0.62
CA TYR A 44 15.19 3.19 -0.23
C TYR A 44 13.77 2.65 -0.38
N GLY A 45 12.80 3.51 -0.66
CA GLY A 45 11.40 3.14 -0.79
C GLY A 45 10.50 4.32 -0.46
N CYS A 46 9.31 4.04 0.02
CA CYS A 46 8.38 5.03 0.55
C CYS A 46 7.57 4.44 1.71
N SER A 47 7.09 5.30 2.59
CA SER A 47 6.13 4.92 3.60
C SER A 47 5.11 6.02 3.83
N GLY A 48 3.97 5.65 4.40
CA GLY A 48 2.90 6.56 4.71
C GLY A 48 1.55 5.90 4.62
N PHE A 49 0.54 6.69 4.30
CA PHE A 49 -0.86 6.27 4.38
C PHE A 49 -1.58 6.47 3.05
N ILE A 50 -2.52 5.57 2.78
CA ILE A 50 -3.47 5.66 1.68
C ILE A 50 -4.85 5.57 2.30
N LYS A 51 -5.69 6.57 2.05
CA LYS A 51 -7.02 6.68 2.63
C LYS A 51 -8.06 6.64 1.53
N ASP A 52 -9.16 5.92 1.75
CA ASP A 52 -10.37 6.09 0.95
C ASP A 52 -11.20 7.22 1.55
N ALA A 53 -11.40 8.30 0.79
CA ALA A 53 -12.13 9.48 1.22
C ALA A 53 -13.63 9.19 1.47
N ASN A 54 -14.18 8.17 0.81
CA ASN A 54 -15.60 7.82 0.96
C ASN A 54 -15.87 7.09 2.28
N THR A 55 -15.06 6.08 2.61
CA THR A 55 -15.25 5.27 3.83
C THR A 55 -14.44 5.73 5.03
N GLY A 56 -13.44 6.60 4.81
CA GLY A 56 -12.48 7.03 5.83
C GLY A 56 -11.47 5.96 6.24
N LYS A 57 -11.47 4.77 5.60
CA LYS A 57 -10.51 3.70 5.90
C LYS A 57 -9.11 4.08 5.45
N ILE A 58 -8.12 3.66 6.23
CA ILE A 58 -6.72 4.03 6.03
C ILE A 58 -5.86 2.77 6.04
N VAL A 59 -4.96 2.68 5.07
CA VAL A 59 -3.90 1.67 5.02
C VAL A 59 -2.55 2.36 5.18
N TYR A 60 -1.77 1.91 6.16
CA TYR A 60 -0.35 2.21 6.24
C TYR A 60 0.42 1.28 5.29
N VAL A 61 1.42 1.82 4.61
CA VAL A 61 2.34 1.07 3.74
C VAL A 61 3.78 1.47 4.03
N ASN A 62 4.68 0.49 3.93
CA ASN A 62 6.12 0.70 3.94
C ASN A 62 6.78 -0.20 2.88
N THR A 63 7.45 0.43 1.92
CA THR A 63 8.16 -0.22 0.82
C THR A 63 9.69 -0.14 0.96
N GLU A 64 10.21 0.23 2.13
CA GLU A 64 11.60 -0.09 2.48
C GLU A 64 11.72 -1.60 2.49
N GLY A 65 12.35 -2.15 1.44
CA GLY A 65 12.43 -3.59 1.23
C GLY A 65 13.09 -4.26 2.44
N THR A 66 12.32 -5.02 3.19
CA THR A 66 12.86 -6.02 4.10
C THR A 66 12.95 -7.32 3.33
N THR A 67 14.16 -7.85 3.16
CA THR A 67 14.36 -9.26 2.83
C THR A 67 13.68 -10.06 3.93
N LEU A 68 12.61 -10.79 3.58
CA LEU A 68 12.05 -11.74 4.55
C LEU A 68 13.14 -12.75 4.91
N ARG A 69 13.13 -13.17 6.19
CA ARG A 69 14.07 -14.09 6.84
C ARG A 69 14.34 -15.42 6.09
N ASN A 70 13.57 -15.72 5.04
CA ASN A 70 13.56 -16.99 4.33
C ASN A 70 13.96 -16.88 2.84
N GLY A 71 14.57 -15.77 2.40
CA GLY A 71 15.16 -15.65 1.06
C GLY A 71 14.16 -15.49 -0.11
N GLN A 72 12.86 -15.32 0.15
CA GLN A 72 11.80 -15.23 -0.88
C GLN A 72 11.59 -13.82 -1.48
N GLY A 73 12.63 -12.98 -1.46
CA GLY A 73 12.61 -11.64 -2.06
C GLY A 73 12.04 -10.54 -1.16
N ASP A 74 12.02 -9.31 -1.71
CA ASP A 74 11.53 -8.11 -1.03
C ASP A 74 10.04 -8.26 -0.71
N SER A 75 9.68 -8.18 0.58
CA SER A 75 8.28 -8.04 0.99
C SER A 75 8.02 -6.69 1.60
N TYR A 76 6.88 -6.11 1.23
CA TYR A 76 6.46 -4.79 1.65
C TYR A 76 5.35 -4.91 2.68
N LEU A 77 5.47 -4.11 3.73
CA LEU A 77 4.52 -4.05 4.81
C LEU A 77 3.32 -3.21 4.38
N TYR A 78 2.13 -3.73 4.62
CA TYR A 78 0.89 -2.96 4.56
C TYR A 78 -0.05 -3.41 5.68
N ARG A 79 -0.87 -2.51 6.21
CA ARG A 79 -1.84 -2.82 7.28
C ARG A 79 -2.87 -1.72 7.45
N LEU A 80 -3.99 -2.04 8.08
CA LEU A 80 -4.97 -1.04 8.48
C LEU A 80 -4.39 -0.08 9.53
N ALA A 81 -4.77 1.18 9.43
CA ALA A 81 -4.39 2.26 10.33
C ALA A 81 -5.66 2.98 10.83
N ARG A 82 -5.64 3.46 12.07
CA ARG A 82 -6.77 4.22 12.64
C ARG A 82 -6.79 5.69 12.22
N HIS A 83 -5.61 6.27 11.97
CA HIS A 83 -5.43 7.67 11.58
C HIS A 83 -4.10 7.86 10.82
N LEU A 84 -3.91 9.01 10.16
CA LEU A 84 -2.74 9.37 9.32
C LEU A 84 -1.40 9.54 10.08
N LYS A 85 -1.36 9.16 11.35
CA LYS A 85 -0.16 9.13 12.21
C LYS A 85 -0.01 7.78 12.94
N ASP A 86 -0.79 6.77 12.53
CA ASP A 86 -0.81 5.48 13.20
C ASP A 86 0.30 4.59 12.66
N TYR A 87 1.47 4.70 13.29
CA TYR A 87 2.65 3.88 12.98
C TYR A 87 2.74 2.63 13.86
N SER A 88 1.73 2.35 14.69
CA SER A 88 1.69 1.21 15.62
C SER A 88 0.58 0.21 15.35
N GLY A 89 -0.52 0.63 14.73
CA GLY A 89 -1.78 -0.11 14.67
C GLY A 89 -1.88 -1.15 13.54
N GLY A 90 -2.85 -2.05 13.72
CA GLY A 90 -3.23 -3.10 12.76
C GLY A 90 -2.30 -4.32 12.75
N SER A 91 -2.83 -5.46 12.31
CA SER A 91 -2.02 -6.65 12.06
C SER A 91 -1.15 -6.44 10.82
N ASN A 92 0.15 -6.64 10.96
CA ASN A 92 1.11 -6.54 9.87
C ASN A 92 0.75 -7.55 8.76
N ARG A 93 0.68 -7.09 7.52
CA ARG A 93 0.55 -7.92 6.33
C ARG A 93 1.72 -7.64 5.39
N TRP A 94 2.08 -8.64 4.61
CA TRP A 94 3.24 -8.58 3.73
C TRP A 94 2.82 -8.95 2.31
N ALA A 95 3.30 -8.21 1.33
CA ALA A 95 3.06 -8.49 -0.09
C ALA A 95 4.34 -8.26 -0.89
N GLN A 96 4.53 -9.06 -1.93
CA GLN A 96 5.55 -8.80 -2.95
C GLN A 96 5.16 -7.60 -3.81
N ALA A 97 6.12 -7.08 -4.57
CA ALA A 97 5.96 -5.89 -5.42
C ALA A 97 4.71 -5.93 -6.31
N ASP A 98 4.48 -7.06 -6.96
CA ASP A 98 3.42 -7.21 -7.96
C ASP A 98 2.02 -7.26 -7.32
N ASN A 99 1.93 -7.82 -6.11
CA ASN A 99 0.67 -8.01 -5.38
C ASN A 99 0.35 -6.87 -4.42
N LEU A 100 1.32 -6.02 -4.09
CA LEU A 100 1.13 -4.92 -3.13
C LEU A 100 -0.02 -3.97 -3.52
N PRO A 101 -0.13 -3.48 -4.77
CA PRO A 101 -1.17 -2.53 -5.14
C PRO A 101 -2.59 -3.09 -5.00
N SER A 102 -2.82 -4.30 -5.48
CA SER A 102 -4.11 -4.99 -5.37
C SER A 102 -4.43 -5.32 -3.91
N SER A 103 -3.45 -5.75 -3.12
CA SER A 103 -3.62 -6.04 -1.69
C SER A 103 -4.05 -4.81 -0.88
N ILE A 104 -3.50 -3.63 -1.18
CA ILE A 104 -3.89 -2.36 -0.54
C ILE A 104 -5.36 -2.04 -0.85
N VAL A 105 -5.76 -2.13 -2.13
CA VAL A 105 -7.14 -1.84 -2.55
C VAL A 105 -8.13 -2.83 -1.94
N SER A 106 -7.81 -4.13 -1.98
CA SER A 106 -8.64 -5.17 -1.35
C SER A 106 -8.83 -4.93 0.14
N LEU A 107 -7.78 -4.50 0.84
CA LEU A 107 -7.83 -4.18 2.26
C LEU A 107 -8.73 -2.96 2.55
N LEU A 108 -8.70 -1.93 1.71
CA LEU A 108 -9.63 -0.79 1.79
C LEU A 108 -11.09 -1.24 1.53
N LEU A 109 -11.30 -2.20 0.64
CA LEU A 109 -12.62 -2.76 0.34
C LEU A 109 -13.17 -3.74 1.41
N ASN A 110 -12.39 -4.12 2.43
CA ASN A 110 -12.69 -5.27 3.31
C ASN A 110 -12.90 -6.59 2.57
N LYS A 111 -12.34 -6.77 1.36
CA LYS A 111 -12.39 -8.06 0.67
C LYS A 111 -11.24 -8.94 1.18
N PRO A 112 -11.49 -10.20 1.56
CA PRO A 112 -10.41 -11.14 1.83
C PRO A 112 -9.50 -11.24 0.60
N CYS A 113 -8.19 -11.09 0.81
CA CYS A 113 -7.18 -11.29 -0.22
C CYS A 113 -6.99 -12.80 -0.36
N PHE A 114 -7.36 -13.39 -1.50
CA PHE A 114 -7.13 -14.80 -1.83
C PHE A 114 -5.99 -14.93 -2.83
#